data_AF-X1P8J1-F1
#
_entry.id   AF-X1P8J1-F1
#
_cell.length_a   1.000
_cell.length_b   1.000
_cell.length_c   1.000
_cell.angle_alpha   90.00
_cell.angle_beta   90.00
_cell.angle_gamma   90.00
#
_symmetry.space_group_name_H-M   'P 1'
#
loop_
_entity.id
_entity.type
_entity.pdbx_description
1 polymer ?
#
loop_
_entity_poly.entity_id
_entity_poly.type
_entity_poly.pdbx_seq_one_letter_code
_entity_poly.pdbx_strand_id
1 'polypeptide(L)' 'MKKVICTLIAICLIAGLAVQAMAEKKPFEGITLKWLVGTGHNRAVLDVNKDYIKETLGIELVAVSEPTPVHYA' A
#
# COMPACT_ATOMS: atom_id res chain seq x y z
N MET A 1 26.85 -23.56 20.74
CA MET A 1 25.97 -22.39 20.60
C MET A 1 26.06 -21.69 19.24
N LYS A 2 27.25 -21.32 18.73
CA LYS A 2 27.41 -20.66 17.41
C LYS A 2 26.76 -21.41 16.22
N LYS A 3 26.86 -22.75 16.18
CA LYS A 3 26.27 -23.57 15.10
C LYS A 3 24.73 -23.50 15.06
N VAL A 4 24.08 -23.43 16.23
CA VAL A 4 22.61 -23.42 16.34
C VAL A 4 22.02 -22.09 15.85
N ILE A 5 22.71 -20.98 16.14
CA ILE A 5 22.29 -19.63 15.73
C ILE A 5 22.37 -19.47 14.21
N CYS A 6 23.45 -19.96 13.57
CA CYS A 6 23.58 -19.92 12.12
C CYS A 6 22.49 -20.74 11.40
N THR A 7 22.12 -21.90 11.95
CA THR A 7 21.02 -22.72 11.42
C THR A 7 19.67 -22.02 11.55
N LEU A 8 19.42 -21.33 12.67
CA LEU A 8 18.16 -20.60 12.89
C LEU A 8 17.98 -19.45 11.88
N ILE A 9 19.05 -18.68 11.64
CA ILE A 9 19.03 -17.56 10.68
C ILE A 9 18.76 -18.06 9.25
N ALA A 10 19.40 -19.17 8.86
CA ALA A 10 19.20 -19.77 7.54
C ALA A 10 17.74 -20.22 7.33
N ILE A 11 17.11 -20.81 8.35
CA ILE A 11 15.69 -21.23 8.29
C ILE A 11 14.77 -20.02 8.14
N CYS A 12 15.00 -18.94 8.89
CA CYS A 12 14.22 -17.70 8.76
C CYS A 12 14.35 -17.05 7.37
N LEU A 13 15.55 -17.10 6.76
CA LEU A 13 15.79 -16.54 5.44
C LEU A 13 15.03 -17.31 4.34
N ILE A 14 15.06 -18.64 4.41
CA ILE A 14 14.38 -19.52 3.45
C ILE A 14 12.86 -19.39 3.61
N ALA A 15 12.36 -19.28 4.84
CA ALA A 15 10.93 -19.05 5.11
C ALA A 15 10.45 -17.69 4.57
N GLY A 16 11.26 -16.63 4.69
CA GLY A 16 10.93 -15.32 4.13
C GLY A 16 10.84 -15.31 2.60
N LEU A 17 11.72 -16.04 1.93
CA LEU A 17 11.70 -16.18 0.46
C LEU A 17 10.51 -17.02 -0.03
N ALA A 18 10.13 -18.07 0.72
CA ALA A 18 8.97 -18.90 0.39
C ALA A 18 7.64 -18.15 0.51
N VAL A 19 7.52 -17.20 1.46
CA VAL A 19 6.34 -16.34 1.62
C VAL A 19 6.20 -15.35 0.46
N GLN A 20 7.31 -14.84 -0.08
CA GLN A 20 7.29 -13.94 -1.25
C GLN A 20 6.91 -14.68 -2.54
N ALA A 21 7.28 -15.95 -2.67
CA ALA A 21 6.92 -16.77 -3.84
C ALA A 21 5.44 -17.19 -3.88
N MET A 22 4.72 -17.10 -2.75
CA MET A 22 3.27 -17.36 -2.66
C MET A 22 2.43 -16.09 -2.59
N ALA A 23 3.02 -14.90 -2.72
CA ALA A 23 2.28 -13.65 -2.80
C ALA A 23 1.56 -13.60 -4.16
N GLU A 24 0.25 -13.79 -4.13
CA GLU A 24 -0.60 -13.63 -5.31
C GLU A 24 -0.40 -12.22 -5.88
N LYS A 25 0.04 -12.14 -7.14
CA LYS A 25 0.38 -10.87 -7.77
C LYS A 25 -0.87 -9.99 -7.81
N LYS A 26 -0.82 -8.82 -7.19
CA LYS A 26 -1.97 -7.91 -7.17
C LYS A 26 -2.24 -7.39 -8.58
N PRO A 27 -3.51 -7.20 -8.97
CA PRO A 27 -3.88 -6.91 -10.35
C PRO A 27 -3.25 -5.61 -10.89
N PHE A 28 -2.98 -4.63 -10.03
CA PHE A 28 -2.43 -3.31 -10.40
C PHE A 28 -1.22 -2.93 -9.55
N GLU A 29 -0.41 -3.90 -9.17
CA GLU A 29 0.76 -3.68 -8.33
C GLU A 29 1.71 -2.63 -8.91
N GLY A 30 2.05 -1.62 -8.09
CA GLY A 30 2.95 -0.52 -8.47
C GLY A 30 2.27 0.67 -9.15
N ILE A 31 0.95 0.65 -9.34
CA ILE A 31 0.21 1.79 -9.89
C ILE A 31 -0.05 2.84 -8.79
N THR A 32 0.24 4.11 -9.09
CA THR A 32 -0.10 5.25 -8.24
C THR A 32 -1.16 6.12 -8.91
N LEU A 33 -2.30 6.32 -8.27
CA LEU A 33 -3.35 7.22 -8.74
C LEU A 33 -3.39 8.47 -7.86
N LYS A 34 -3.28 9.62 -8.51
CA LYS A 34 -3.46 10.93 -7.88
C LYS A 34 -4.92 11.34 -8.00
N TRP A 35 -5.65 11.33 -6.88
CA TRP A 35 -7.06 11.67 -6.85
C TRP A 35 -7.24 13.10 -6.34
N LEU A 36 -7.77 13.98 -7.18
CA LEU A 36 -8.28 15.29 -6.79
C LEU A 36 -9.48 15.10 -5.84
N VAL A 37 -9.30 15.37 -4.56
CA VAL A 37 -10.33 15.16 -3.53
C VAL A 37 -10.54 16.45 -2.76
N GLY A 38 -11.78 16.97 -2.81
CA GLY A 38 -12.21 18.10 -2.00
C GLY A 38 -12.06 17.82 -0.51
N THR A 39 -11.90 18.88 0.28
CA THR A 39 -11.80 18.78 1.74
C THR A 39 -13.11 18.24 2.35
N GLY A 40 -13.03 17.45 3.43
CA GLY A 40 -14.21 16.92 4.14
C GLY A 40 -14.50 15.44 3.86
N HIS A 41 -15.77 15.11 3.56
CA HIS A 41 -16.27 13.73 3.57
C HIS A 41 -15.52 12.81 2.61
N ASN A 42 -15.24 13.28 1.38
CA ASN A 42 -14.54 12.49 0.36
C ASN A 42 -13.10 12.16 0.78
N ARG A 43 -12.44 13.07 1.51
CA ARG A 43 -11.10 12.84 2.06
C ARG A 43 -11.11 11.77 3.13
N ALA A 44 -12.09 11.80 4.04
CA ALA A 44 -12.22 10.80 5.08
C ALA A 44 -12.47 9.39 4.49
N VAL A 45 -13.35 9.28 3.48
CA VAL A 45 -13.60 8.01 2.79
C VAL A 45 -12.33 7.47 2.14
N LEU A 46 -11.55 8.33 1.48
CA LEU A 46 -10.29 7.94 0.87
C LEU A 46 -9.28 7.47 1.93
N ASP A 47 -9.13 8.19 3.03
CA ASP A 47 -8.18 7.85 4.09
C ASP A 47 -8.53 6.53 4.79
N VAL A 48 -9.80 6.16 4.89
CA VAL A 48 -10.25 4.87 5.44
C VAL A 48 -9.98 3.70 4.48
N ASN A 49 -10.15 3.90 3.17
CA ASN A 49 -10.15 2.79 2.20
C ASN A 49 -8.84 2.61 1.44
N LYS A 50 -7.92 3.58 1.48
CA LYS A 50 -6.67 3.54 0.69
C LYS A 50 -5.81 2.31 0.98
N ASP A 51 -5.75 1.86 2.22
CA ASP A 51 -4.90 0.72 2.61
C ASP A 51 -5.50 -0.59 2.10
N TYR A 52 -6.81 -0.77 2.27
CA TYR A 52 -7.54 -1.90 1.68
C TYR A 52 -7.35 -1.96 0.15
N ILE A 53 -7.46 -0.82 -0.54
CA ILE A 53 -7.25 -0.73 -1.99
C ILE A 53 -5.81 -1.10 -2.36
N LYS A 54 -4.81 -0.65 -1.61
CA LYS A 54 -3.40 -1.03 -1.82
C LYS A 54 -3.14 -2.51 -1.54
N GLU A 55 -3.79 -3.07 -0.54
CA GLU A 55 -3.65 -4.47 -0.14
C GLU A 55 -4.32 -5.41 -1.15
N THR A 56 -5.54 -5.11 -1.59
CA THR A 56 -6.30 -5.97 -2.51
C THR A 56 -5.90 -5.76 -3.97
N LEU A 57 -5.73 -4.51 -4.40
CA LEU A 57 -5.55 -4.16 -5.80
C LEU A 57 -4.11 -3.80 -6.16
N GLY A 58 -3.28 -3.42 -5.17
CA GLY A 58 -1.92 -2.95 -5.41
C GLY A 58 -1.82 -1.49 -5.85
N ILE A 59 -2.95 -0.76 -5.79
CA ILE A 59 -3.03 0.65 -6.19
C ILE A 59 -2.70 1.54 -4.99
N GLU A 60 -1.75 2.45 -5.16
CA GLU A 60 -1.48 3.52 -4.22
C GLU A 60 -2.32 4.75 -4.55
N LEU A 61 -3.21 5.14 -3.65
CA LEU A 61 -4.01 6.35 -3.80
C LEU A 61 -3.35 7.53 -3.09
N VAL A 62 -3.03 8.59 -3.85
CA VAL A 62 -2.48 9.84 -3.34
C VAL A 62 -3.53 10.92 -3.50
N ALA A 63 -4.01 11.43 -2.38
CA ALA A 63 -4.96 12.52 -2.37
C ALA A 63 -4.28 13.85 -2.70
N VAL A 64 -4.76 14.52 -3.74
CA VAL A 64 -4.31 15.85 -4.17
C VAL A 64 -5.43 16.83 -3.82
N SER A 65 -5.05 17.95 -3.17
CA SER A 65 -6.02 19.01 -2.84
C SER A 65 -6.32 19.84 -4.07
N GLU A 66 -7.56 20.30 -4.22
CA GLU A 66 -7.91 21.27 -5.25
C GLU A 66 -7.08 22.55 -5.07
N PRO A 67 -6.47 23.07 -6.16
CA PRO A 67 -5.81 24.35 -6.12
C PRO A 67 -6.87 25.45 -6.04
N THR A 68 -7.10 25.95 -4.82
CA THR A 68 -7.85 27.19 -4.51
C THR A 68 -9.38 27.05 -4.63
N PRO A 69 -10.17 27.56 -3.67
CA PRO A 69 -11.62 27.59 -3.83
C PRO A 69 -11.96 28.49 -5.02
N VAL A 70 -12.47 27.89 -6.10
CA VAL A 70 -13.21 28.63 -7.12
C VAL A 70 -14.52 29.04 -6.45
N HIS A 71 -14.47 30.14 -5.68
CA HIS A 71 -15.67 30.88 -5.34
C HIS A 71 -16.24 31.38 -6.66
N TYR A 72 -17.31 30.74 -7.13
CA TYR A 72 -18.18 31.33 -8.13
C TYR A 72 -18.70 32.64 -7.52
N ALA A 73 -18.07 33.75 -7.89
CA ALA A 73 -18.53 35.10 -7.62
C ALA A 73 -19.71 35.45 -8.54
#